data_AF-A0ABD5R191-F1
#
_entry.id   AF-A0ABD5R191-F1
#
_cell.length_a   1.000
_cell.length_b   1.000
_cell.length_c   1.000
_cell.angle_alpha   90.00
_cell.angle_beta   90.00
_cell.angle_gamma   90.00
#
_symmetry.space_group_name_H-M   'P 1'
#
loop_
_entity.id
_entity.type
_entity.pdbx_description
1 polymer ?
#
loop_
_entity_poly.entity_id
_entity_poly.type
_entity_poly.pdbx_seq_one_letter_code
_entity_poly.pdbx_strand_id
1 'polypeptide(L)'
;MPRDIIELDLDEEADRLAERLDSIAAAEVDGEITSEQANQLAGSVEQQMYALEEALEEHGSDATWSIRAFTPGEKAELTGLISRAKKQADRAHRDVDVEAMLDNYWAGAGLVDAPFLDTDPSLQERIAAVRDKPNPYLAEFIANRVTEENTLGNGQRQSYSERVAAERQAASDEPTSDEPS
;
A
#
# COMPACT_ATOMS: atom_id res chain seq x y z
N MET A 1 -23.45 5.59 8.38
CA MET A 1 -22.94 6.14 7.12
C MET A 1 -22.49 4.95 6.28
N PRO A 2 -22.85 4.87 4.99
CA PRO A 2 -22.27 3.86 4.10
C PRO A 2 -20.74 3.98 4.17
N ARG A 3 -20.05 2.83 4.18
CA ARG A 3 -18.59 2.77 4.21
C ARG A 3 -18.06 3.43 2.93
N ASP A 4 -16.96 4.16 3.02
CA ASP A 4 -16.28 4.65 1.82
C ASP A 4 -15.68 3.42 1.11
N ILE A 5 -16.35 3.02 0.03
CA ILE A 5 -15.80 2.13 -0.98
C ILE A 5 -14.99 3.02 -1.90
N ILE A 6 -13.76 2.61 -2.14
CA ILE A 6 -12.80 3.31 -2.98
C ILE A 6 -12.64 2.45 -4.21
N GLU A 7 -13.01 3.02 -5.35
CA GLU A 7 -12.78 2.43 -6.66
C GLU A 7 -11.33 2.73 -7.06
N LEU A 8 -10.65 1.71 -7.53
CA LEU A 8 -9.29 1.74 -8.04
C LEU A 8 -9.37 1.46 -9.53
N ASP A 9 -9.09 2.47 -10.35
CA ASP A 9 -8.79 2.27 -11.76
C ASP A 9 -7.36 1.75 -11.86
N LEU A 10 -7.18 0.56 -12.44
CA LEU A 10 -5.87 -0.08 -12.46
C LEU A 10 -4.87 0.63 -13.39
N ASP A 11 -5.34 1.32 -14.42
CA ASP A 11 -4.48 2.11 -15.32
C ASP A 11 -3.98 3.37 -14.59
N GLU A 12 -4.87 4.06 -13.87
CA GLU A 12 -4.48 5.22 -13.04
C GLU A 12 -3.53 4.81 -11.89
N GLU A 13 -3.74 3.63 -11.30
CA GLU A 13 -2.84 3.10 -10.26
C GLU A 13 -1.46 2.71 -10.84
N ALA A 14 -1.40 2.19 -12.07
CA ALA A 14 -0.14 1.93 -12.77
C ALA A 14 0.61 3.24 -13.07
N ASP A 15 -0.08 4.26 -13.58
CA ASP A 15 0.48 5.59 -13.79
C ASP A 15 1.03 6.20 -12.48
N ARG A 16 0.29 6.06 -11.37
CA ARG A 16 0.75 6.51 -10.04
C ARG A 16 2.04 5.81 -9.60
N LEU A 17 2.19 4.52 -9.88
CA LEU A 17 3.43 3.78 -9.57
C LEU A 17 4.58 4.23 -10.49
N ALA A 18 4.32 4.50 -11.77
CA ALA A 18 5.33 5.05 -12.69
C ALA A 18 5.83 6.43 -12.21
N GLU A 19 4.92 7.34 -11.82
CA GLU A 19 5.28 8.64 -11.23
C GLU A 19 6.11 8.49 -9.95
N ARG A 20 5.83 7.45 -9.15
CA ARG A 20 6.60 7.13 -7.95
C ARG A 20 8.03 6.70 -8.29
N LEU A 21 8.23 5.89 -9.33
CA LEU A 21 9.55 5.49 -9.81
C LEU A 21 10.34 6.70 -10.32
N ASP A 22 9.70 7.58 -11.09
CA ASP A 22 10.31 8.83 -11.57
C ASP A 22 10.75 9.72 -10.40
N SER A 23 9.93 9.82 -9.35
CA SER A 23 10.26 10.57 -8.14
C SER A 23 11.44 9.97 -7.38
N ILE A 24 11.54 8.64 -7.29
CA ILE A 24 12.68 7.95 -6.68
C ILE A 24 13.96 8.20 -7.49
N ALA A 25 13.88 8.10 -8.81
CA ALA A 25 15.01 8.36 -9.71
C ALA A 25 15.51 9.81 -9.60
N ALA A 26 14.60 10.78 -9.53
CA ALA A 26 14.96 12.18 -9.32
C ALA A 26 15.67 12.40 -7.98
N ALA A 27 15.16 11.83 -6.90
CA ALA A 27 15.77 11.92 -5.57
C ALA A 27 17.18 11.31 -5.50
N GLU A 28 17.45 10.23 -6.26
CA GLU A 28 18.80 9.67 -6.38
C GLU A 28 19.73 10.62 -7.15
N VAL A 29 19.28 11.16 -8.28
CA VAL A 29 20.07 12.09 -9.12
C VAL A 29 20.43 13.36 -8.35
N ASP A 30 19.48 13.88 -7.56
CA ASP A 30 19.67 15.06 -6.71
C ASP A 30 20.49 14.77 -5.44
N GLY A 31 20.78 13.49 -5.17
CA GLY A 31 21.58 13.05 -4.02
C GLY A 31 20.84 13.11 -2.69
N GLU A 32 19.51 13.18 -2.70
CA GLU A 32 18.66 13.15 -1.50
C GLU A 32 18.66 11.76 -0.85
N ILE A 33 18.77 10.72 -1.67
CA ILE A 33 18.90 9.32 -1.26
C ILE A 33 20.11 8.67 -1.91
N THR A 34 20.64 7.62 -1.30
CA THR A 34 21.73 6.83 -1.90
C THR A 34 21.18 5.88 -2.97
N SER A 35 22.03 5.45 -3.90
CA SER A 35 21.67 4.41 -4.87
C SER A 35 21.18 3.11 -4.22
N GLU A 36 21.70 2.75 -3.05
CA GLU A 36 21.23 1.55 -2.33
C GLU A 36 19.78 1.74 -1.85
N GLN A 37 19.45 2.91 -1.31
CA GLN A 37 18.09 3.25 -0.88
C GLN A 37 17.14 3.34 -2.08
N ALA A 38 17.57 3.97 -3.18
CA ALA A 38 16.80 4.08 -4.40
C ALA A 38 16.44 2.69 -4.97
N ASN A 39 17.42 1.78 -5.09
CA ASN A 39 17.18 0.42 -5.56
C ASN A 39 16.23 -0.37 -4.65
N GLN A 40 16.34 -0.21 -3.33
CA GLN A 40 15.42 -0.87 -2.39
C GLN A 40 13.98 -0.36 -2.53
N LEU A 41 13.81 0.96 -2.66
CA LEU A 41 12.48 1.58 -2.82
C LEU A 41 11.87 1.27 -4.19
N ALA A 42 12.66 1.39 -5.25
CA ALA A 42 12.22 1.11 -6.61
C ALA A 42 11.81 -0.35 -6.79
N GLY A 43 12.58 -1.30 -6.23
CA GLY A 43 12.29 -2.73 -6.42
C GLY A 43 10.90 -3.16 -5.95
N SER A 44 10.39 -2.63 -4.84
CA SER A 44 9.01 -2.93 -4.38
C SER A 44 7.96 -2.27 -5.29
N VAL A 45 8.22 -1.05 -5.77
CA VAL A 45 7.31 -0.33 -6.68
C VAL A 45 7.26 -1.01 -8.05
N GLU A 46 8.40 -1.44 -8.60
CA GLU A 46 8.48 -2.18 -9.86
C GLU A 46 7.74 -3.53 -9.78
N GLN A 47 7.84 -4.23 -8.65
CA GLN A 47 7.11 -5.48 -8.42
C GLN A 47 5.59 -5.26 -8.40
N GLN A 48 5.12 -4.18 -7.77
CA GLN A 48 3.70 -3.82 -7.76
C GLN A 48 3.23 -3.39 -9.16
N MET A 49 4.03 -2.62 -9.89
CA MET A 49 3.73 -2.20 -11.26
C MET A 49 3.58 -3.41 -12.19
N TYR A 50 4.50 -4.37 -12.11
CA TYR A 50 4.42 -5.63 -12.85
C TYR A 50 3.12 -6.41 -12.54
N ALA A 51 2.68 -6.42 -11.28
CA ALA A 51 1.42 -7.08 -10.91
C ALA A 51 0.18 -6.38 -11.48
N LEU A 52 0.18 -5.05 -11.56
CA LEU A 52 -0.88 -4.29 -12.20
C LEU A 52 -0.90 -4.49 -13.70
N GLU A 53 0.27 -4.49 -14.35
CA GLU A 53 0.40 -4.75 -15.79
C GLU A 53 -0.17 -6.13 -16.15
N GLU A 54 0.19 -7.19 -15.39
CA GLU A 54 -0.39 -8.53 -15.60
C GLU A 54 -1.92 -8.54 -15.42
N ALA A 55 -2.44 -7.81 -14.42
CA ALA A 55 -3.87 -7.72 -14.18
C ALA A 55 -4.61 -6.98 -15.30
N LEU A 56 -4.02 -5.89 -15.82
CA LEU A 56 -4.53 -5.13 -16.97
C LEU A 56 -4.50 -5.96 -18.26
N GLU A 57 -3.45 -6.76 -18.45
CA GLU A 57 -3.38 -7.72 -19.57
C GLU A 57 -4.45 -8.81 -19.47
N GLU A 58 -4.74 -9.32 -18.27
CA GLU A 58 -5.75 -10.37 -18.05
C GLU A 58 -7.19 -9.83 -18.15
N HIS A 59 -7.45 -8.63 -17.65
CA HIS A 59 -8.80 -8.12 -17.40
C HIS A 59 -9.20 -6.92 -18.28
N GLY A 60 -8.26 -6.32 -19.00
CA GLY A 60 -8.49 -5.14 -19.85
C GLY A 60 -7.97 -3.85 -19.21
N SER A 61 -7.76 -2.83 -20.05
CA SER A 61 -7.22 -1.53 -19.63
C SER A 61 -8.19 -0.69 -18.79
N ASP A 62 -9.47 -1.05 -18.77
CA ASP A 62 -10.52 -0.42 -17.97
C ASP A 62 -10.91 -1.26 -16.75
N ALA A 63 -10.05 -2.20 -16.34
CA ALA A 63 -10.26 -3.01 -15.17
C ALA A 63 -10.29 -2.12 -13.91
N THR A 64 -11.35 -2.26 -13.12
CA THR A 64 -11.50 -1.56 -11.84
C THR A 64 -11.64 -2.54 -10.70
N TRP A 65 -11.05 -2.21 -9.55
CA TRP A 65 -11.26 -2.90 -8.29
C TRP A 65 -11.93 -1.99 -7.28
N SER A 66 -12.55 -2.57 -6.26
CA SER A 66 -13.08 -1.81 -5.14
C SER A 66 -12.45 -2.29 -3.84
N ILE A 67 -11.92 -1.37 -3.06
CA ILE A 67 -11.46 -1.63 -1.69
C ILE A 67 -12.33 -0.86 -0.70
N ARG A 68 -12.28 -1.26 0.58
CA ARG A 68 -12.99 -0.56 1.66
C ARG A 68 -12.04 -0.07 2.75
N ALA A 69 -12.42 1.05 3.34
CA ALA A 69 -11.93 1.43 4.66
C ALA A 69 -12.52 0.51 5.76
N PHE A 70 -11.68 0.18 6.73
CA PHE A 70 -11.99 -0.47 7.99
C PHE A 70 -12.26 0.57 9.07
N THR A 71 -13.25 0.28 9.90
CA THR A 71 -13.35 0.93 11.20
C THR A 71 -12.17 0.52 12.11
N PRO A 72 -11.82 1.32 13.13
CA PRO A 72 -10.82 0.91 14.11
C PRO A 72 -11.13 -0.43 14.79
N GLY A 73 -12.41 -0.76 14.98
CA GLY A 73 -12.86 -2.04 15.52
C GLY A 73 -12.56 -3.21 14.59
N GLU A 74 -12.93 -3.09 13.30
CA GLU A 74 -12.63 -4.11 12.28
C GLU A 74 -11.12 -4.30 12.10
N LYS A 75 -10.36 -3.20 12.13
CA LYS A 75 -8.89 -3.23 12.08
C LYS A 75 -8.30 -4.03 13.26
N ALA A 76 -8.83 -3.80 14.47
CA ALA A 76 -8.40 -4.53 15.67
C ALA A 76 -8.79 -6.01 15.60
N GLU A 77 -9.99 -6.34 15.11
CA GLU A 77 -10.44 -7.72 14.91
C GLU A 77 -9.57 -8.48 13.90
N LEU A 78 -9.25 -7.85 12.76
CA LEU A 78 -8.39 -8.41 11.72
C LEU A 78 -6.96 -8.62 12.25
N THR A 79 -6.41 -7.63 12.96
CA THR A 79 -5.11 -7.77 13.64
C THR A 79 -5.13 -8.92 14.66
N GLY A 80 -6.24 -9.10 15.37
CA GLY A 80 -6.43 -10.21 16.30
C GLY A 80 -6.51 -11.58 15.61
N LEU A 81 -7.18 -11.68 14.45
CA LEU A 81 -7.23 -12.88 13.62
C LEU A 81 -5.83 -13.26 13.11
N ILE A 82 -5.12 -12.29 12.55
CA ILE A 82 -3.75 -12.39 12.09
C ILE A 82 -2.82 -12.90 13.22
N SER A 83 -2.90 -12.29 14.41
CA SER A 83 -2.07 -12.68 15.55
C SER A 83 -2.34 -14.12 15.99
N ARG A 84 -3.59 -14.58 15.91
CA ARG A 84 -3.95 -15.98 16.19
C ARG A 84 -3.44 -16.93 15.11
N ALA A 85 -3.56 -16.57 13.83
CA ALA A 85 -3.04 -17.36 12.73
C ALA A 85 -1.52 -17.55 12.83
N LYS A 86 -0.77 -16.47 13.10
CA LYS A 86 0.68 -16.52 13.34
C LYS A 86 1.04 -17.47 14.48
N LYS A 87 0.41 -17.33 15.64
CA LYS A 87 0.64 -18.21 16.81
C LYS A 87 0.32 -19.68 16.50
N GLN A 88 -0.65 -19.95 15.63
CA GLN A 88 -1.00 -21.31 15.22
C GLN A 88 0.04 -21.90 14.26
N ALA A 89 0.53 -21.12 13.30
CA ALA A 89 1.60 -21.53 12.40
C ALA A 89 2.90 -21.85 13.17
N ASP A 90 3.29 -20.97 14.10
CA ASP A 90 4.47 -21.14 14.96
C ASP A 90 4.40 -22.46 15.76
N ARG A 91 3.22 -22.77 16.35
CA ARG A 91 2.99 -24.00 17.11
C ARG A 91 2.99 -25.26 16.26
N ALA A 92 2.67 -25.13 14.97
CA ALA A 92 2.61 -26.26 14.06
C ALA A 92 3.98 -26.58 13.40
N HIS A 93 5.04 -25.82 13.72
CA HIS A 93 6.35 -25.92 13.09
C HIS A 93 6.29 -25.93 11.56
N ARG A 94 5.34 -25.18 11.00
CA ARG A 94 5.24 -25.00 9.55
C ARG A 94 6.08 -23.79 9.20
N ASP A 95 6.98 -23.93 8.22
CA ASP A 95 7.56 -22.80 7.51
C ASP A 95 6.42 -22.16 6.70
N VAL A 96 5.73 -21.22 7.34
CA VAL A 96 4.75 -20.36 6.70
C VAL A 96 5.42 -19.02 6.55
N ASP A 97 5.45 -18.50 5.33
CA ASP A 97 5.78 -17.10 5.11
C ASP A 97 4.68 -16.26 5.76
N VAL A 98 5.01 -15.72 6.93
CA VAL A 98 4.07 -14.95 7.74
C VAL A 98 3.74 -13.63 7.06
N GLU A 99 4.67 -13.04 6.32
CA GLU A 99 4.46 -11.77 5.62
C GLU A 99 3.52 -11.97 4.44
N ALA A 100 3.79 -12.95 3.58
CA ALA A 100 2.85 -13.30 2.51
C ALA A 100 1.47 -13.70 3.05
N MET A 101 1.41 -14.40 4.20
CA MET A 101 0.15 -14.68 4.86
C MET A 101 -0.57 -13.39 5.29
N LEU A 102 0.15 -12.43 5.90
CA LEU A 102 -0.40 -11.14 6.33
C LEU A 102 -1.01 -10.36 5.16
N ASP A 103 -0.31 -10.28 4.04
CA ASP A 103 -0.76 -9.54 2.87
C ASP A 103 -2.04 -10.13 2.32
N ASN A 104 -2.13 -11.46 2.23
CA ASN A 104 -3.36 -12.15 1.83
C ASN A 104 -4.55 -11.84 2.76
N TYR A 105 -4.32 -11.74 4.08
CA TYR A 105 -5.38 -11.38 5.02
C TYR A 105 -5.83 -9.92 4.87
N TRP A 106 -4.89 -8.98 4.72
CA TRP A 106 -5.21 -7.56 4.54
C TRP A 106 -5.88 -7.29 3.20
N ALA A 107 -5.31 -7.82 2.12
CA ALA A 107 -5.85 -7.72 0.78
C ALA A 107 -7.26 -8.31 0.71
N GLY A 108 -7.45 -9.56 1.12
CA GLY A 108 -8.77 -10.21 1.08
C GLY A 108 -9.81 -9.56 2.00
N ALA A 109 -9.40 -8.97 3.12
CA ALA A 109 -10.32 -8.25 4.01
C ALA A 109 -10.75 -6.89 3.47
N GLY A 110 -9.85 -6.21 2.76
CA GLY A 110 -10.05 -4.87 2.21
C GLY A 110 -10.70 -4.89 0.83
N LEU A 111 -10.46 -5.92 0.03
CA LEU A 111 -11.07 -6.09 -1.28
C LEU A 111 -12.58 -6.28 -1.15
N VAL A 112 -13.36 -5.55 -1.94
CA VAL A 112 -14.82 -5.60 -1.99
C VAL A 112 -15.27 -6.24 -3.29
N ASP A 113 -14.71 -5.77 -4.40
CA ASP A 113 -15.02 -6.21 -5.75
C ASP A 113 -13.75 -6.23 -6.60
N ALA A 114 -13.68 -7.21 -7.50
CA ALA A 114 -12.64 -7.35 -8.52
C ALA A 114 -13.09 -8.36 -9.58
N PRO A 115 -12.58 -8.28 -10.83
CA PRO A 115 -12.94 -9.21 -11.92
C PRO A 115 -12.73 -10.70 -11.62
N PHE A 116 -11.86 -11.02 -10.68
CA PHE A 116 -11.56 -12.40 -10.27
C PHE A 116 -12.37 -12.88 -9.04
N LEU A 117 -13.25 -12.04 -8.49
CA LEU A 117 -14.12 -12.41 -7.38
C LEU A 117 -15.50 -12.87 -7.89
N ASP A 118 -16.03 -13.89 -7.23
CA ASP A 118 -17.43 -14.29 -7.39
C ASP A 118 -18.38 -13.23 -6.80
N THR A 119 -19.67 -13.28 -7.15
CA THR A 119 -20.67 -12.36 -6.60
C THR A 119 -20.90 -12.58 -5.10
N ASP A 120 -20.76 -11.52 -4.30
CA ASP A 120 -20.91 -11.50 -2.84
C ASP A 120 -20.03 -12.55 -2.09
N PRO A 121 -18.70 -12.49 -2.26
CA PRO A 121 -17.80 -13.49 -1.69
C PRO A 121 -17.62 -13.23 -0.18
N SER A 122 -17.61 -14.32 0.59
CA SER A 122 -17.26 -14.25 2.01
C SER A 122 -15.82 -13.78 2.21
N LEU A 123 -15.48 -13.37 3.43
CA LEU A 123 -14.10 -12.99 3.78
C LEU A 123 -13.09 -14.12 3.47
N GLN A 124 -13.44 -15.37 3.73
CA GLN A 124 -12.55 -16.50 3.48
C GLN A 124 -12.36 -16.74 1.99
N GLU A 125 -13.42 -16.59 1.19
CA GLU A 125 -13.35 -16.70 -0.27
C GLU A 125 -12.49 -15.58 -0.87
N ARG A 126 -12.61 -14.34 -0.39
CA ARG A 126 -11.72 -13.24 -0.83
C ARG A 126 -10.26 -13.48 -0.49
N ILE A 127 -9.96 -13.92 0.73
CA ILE A 127 -8.59 -14.25 1.14
C ILE A 127 -8.03 -15.40 0.29
N ALA A 128 -8.85 -16.43 0.01
CA ALA A 128 -8.45 -17.54 -0.85
C ALA A 128 -8.23 -17.09 -2.29
N ALA A 129 -9.12 -16.26 -2.84
CA ALA A 129 -9.00 -15.74 -4.19
C ALA A 129 -7.71 -14.92 -4.39
N VAL A 130 -7.33 -14.08 -3.43
CA VAL A 130 -6.06 -13.35 -3.47
C VAL A 130 -4.87 -14.29 -3.34
N ARG A 131 -4.91 -15.23 -2.38
CA ARG A 131 -3.82 -16.19 -2.14
C ARG A 131 -3.55 -17.10 -3.33
N ASP A 132 -4.61 -17.49 -4.05
CA ASP A 132 -4.53 -18.45 -5.15
C ASP A 132 -4.13 -17.77 -6.48
N LYS A 133 -3.92 -16.44 -6.49
CA LYS A 133 -3.36 -15.73 -7.64
C LYS A 133 -1.89 -16.07 -7.85
N PRO A 134 -1.44 -16.21 -9.12
CA PRO A 134 -0.09 -16.65 -9.43
C PRO A 134 0.97 -15.60 -9.08
N ASN A 135 0.59 -14.32 -9.10
CA ASN A 135 1.49 -13.21 -8.80
C ASN A 135 1.38 -12.81 -7.31
N PRO A 136 2.40 -13.05 -6.48
CA PRO A 136 2.36 -12.71 -5.05
C PRO A 136 2.33 -11.20 -4.80
N TYR A 137 2.86 -10.39 -5.71
CA TYR A 137 2.92 -8.92 -5.59
C TYR A 137 1.54 -8.27 -5.75
N LEU A 138 0.56 -9.00 -6.32
CA LEU A 138 -0.83 -8.58 -6.35
C LEU A 138 -1.40 -8.42 -4.93
N ALA A 139 -1.13 -9.41 -4.06
CA ALA A 139 -1.59 -9.39 -2.69
C ALA A 139 -0.94 -8.24 -1.91
N GLU A 140 0.36 -8.02 -2.13
CA GLU A 140 1.12 -6.91 -1.56
C GLU A 140 0.54 -5.56 -2.01
N PHE A 141 0.29 -5.36 -3.31
CA PHE A 141 -0.30 -4.12 -3.83
C PHE A 141 -1.66 -3.82 -3.18
N ILE A 142 -2.58 -4.78 -3.17
CA ILE A 142 -3.91 -4.59 -2.58
C ILE A 142 -3.78 -4.31 -1.08
N ALA A 143 -2.93 -5.06 -0.37
CA ALA A 143 -2.69 -4.85 1.06
C ALA A 143 -2.10 -3.46 1.36
N ASN A 144 -1.19 -2.96 0.52
CA ASN A 144 -0.62 -1.63 0.63
C ASN A 144 -1.68 -0.56 0.40
N ARG A 145 -2.48 -0.65 -0.68
CA ARG A 145 -3.55 0.33 -0.96
C ARG A 145 -4.59 0.34 0.16
N VAL A 146 -5.00 -0.84 0.61
CA VAL A 146 -5.89 -0.98 1.77
C VAL A 146 -5.26 -0.34 3.00
N THR A 147 -3.96 -0.55 3.25
CA THR A 147 -3.28 0.03 4.42
C THR A 147 -3.22 1.54 4.32
N GLU A 148 -2.82 2.10 3.17
CA GLU A 148 -2.73 3.54 2.91
C GLU A 148 -4.04 4.25 3.27
N GLU A 149 -5.16 3.75 2.74
CA GLU A 149 -6.51 4.29 2.98
C GLU A 149 -6.97 4.11 4.44
N ASN A 150 -6.40 3.13 5.14
CA ASN A 150 -6.75 2.79 6.52
C ASN A 150 -5.75 3.30 7.57
N THR A 151 -4.72 4.03 7.14
CA THR A 151 -3.83 4.80 8.01
C THR A 151 -4.38 6.22 8.14
N LEU A 152 -4.77 6.59 9.35
CA LEU A 152 -5.34 7.90 9.73
C LEU A 152 -4.59 9.08 9.07
N GLY A 153 -5.16 9.68 8.03
CA GLY A 153 -4.80 11.02 7.55
C GLY A 153 -4.08 11.16 6.20
N ASN A 154 -3.96 10.11 5.38
CA ASN A 154 -3.26 10.19 4.10
C ASN A 154 -4.08 10.90 3.01
N GLY A 155 -3.85 12.21 2.90
CA GLY A 155 -4.36 13.08 1.85
C GLY A 155 -4.44 14.55 2.27
N GLN A 156 -4.54 14.85 3.58
CA GLN A 156 -4.72 16.22 4.07
C GLN A 156 -3.68 16.70 5.09
N ARG A 157 -2.74 15.85 5.52
CA ARG A 157 -1.76 16.25 6.54
C ARG A 157 -0.35 15.90 6.08
N GLN A 158 0.52 16.89 6.15
CA GLN A 158 1.93 16.78 5.80
C GLN A 158 2.56 15.55 6.47
N SER A 159 3.30 14.77 5.69
CA SER A 159 4.13 13.67 6.17
C SER A 159 5.14 14.19 7.21
N TYR A 160 5.69 13.30 8.06
CA TYR A 160 6.67 13.73 9.06
C TYR A 160 7.91 14.38 8.41
N SER A 161 8.36 13.84 7.27
CA SER A 161 9.43 14.44 6.45
C SER A 161 9.05 15.81 5.93
N GLU A 162 7.83 16.00 5.41
CA GLU A 162 7.33 17.31 4.96
C GLU A 162 7.25 18.34 6.10
N ARG A 163 6.88 17.92 7.31
CA ARG A 163 6.87 18.79 8.49
C ARG A 163 8.29 19.20 8.90
N VAL A 164 9.24 18.28 8.85
CA VAL A 164 10.65 18.57 9.16
C VAL A 164 11.24 19.49 8.09
N ALA A 165 10.91 19.31 6.81
CA ALA A 165 11.32 20.21 5.74
C ALA A 165 10.72 21.61 5.90
N ALA A 166 9.43 21.71 6.22
CA ALA A 166 8.75 22.99 6.48
C ALA A 166 9.36 23.73 7.68
N GLU A 167 9.67 23.04 8.78
CA GLU A 167 10.35 23.63 9.95
C GLU A 167 11.79 24.08 9.63
N ARG A 168 12.54 23.29 8.84
CA ARG A 168 13.89 23.68 8.38
C ARG A 168 13.86 24.90 7.48
N GLN A 169 12.85 24.99 6.61
CA GLN A 169 12.68 26.12 5.71
C GLN A 169 12.23 27.37 6.48
N ALA A 170 11.28 27.24 7.41
CA ALA A 170 10.88 28.33 8.30
C ALA A 170 12.04 28.85 9.17
N ALA A 171 12.92 27.96 9.65
CA ALA A 171 14.12 28.34 10.41
C ALA A 171 15.22 28.96 9.52
N SER A 172 15.25 28.63 8.23
CA SER A 172 16.17 29.25 7.26
C SER A 172 15.66 30.60 6.73
N ASP A 173 14.35 30.81 6.76
CA ASP A 173 13.67 32.04 6.34
C ASP A 173 13.51 33.05 7.50
N GLU A 174 13.85 32.67 8.74
CA GLU A 174 13.99 33.63 9.85
C GLU A 174 15.14 34.60 9.54
N PRO A 175 14.89 35.91 9.38
CA PRO A 175 15.93 36.86 9.13
C PRO A 175 16.80 36.97 10.39
N THR A 176 18.07 36.59 10.28
CA THR A 176 19.12 36.96 11.22
C THR A 176 19.11 38.48 11.37
N SER A 177 18.44 38.95 12.42
CA SER A 177 18.44 40.36 12.81
C SER A 177 19.74 40.68 13.51
N ASP A 178 20.80 40.81 12.72
CA ASP A 178 22.00 41.61 13.03
C ASP A 178 22.02 42.70 11.95
N GLU A 179 22.18 44.00 12.19
CA GLU A 179 22.72 44.86 13.26
C GLU A 179 22.49 46.32 12.74
N PRO A 180 23.09 47.43 13.24
CA PRO A 180 23.44 47.90 14.59
C PRO A 180 22.93 49.35 14.85
N SER A 181 23.03 49.86 16.10
CA SER A 181 23.34 51.28 16.43
C SER A 181 23.68 51.42 17.91
#